data_AF-A0AAP0Q3G0-F1
#
_entry.id   AF-A0AAP0Q3G0-F1
#
_cell.length_a   1.000
_cell.length_b   1.000
_cell.length_c   1.000
_cell.angle_alpha   90.00
_cell.angle_beta   90.00
_cell.angle_gamma   90.00
#
_symmetry.space_group_name_H-M   'P 1'
#
loop_
_entity.id
_entity.type
_entity.pdbx_description
1 polymer ?
#
loop_
_entity_poly.entity_id
_entity_poly.type
_entity_poly.pdbx_seq_one_letter_code
_entity_poly.pdbx_strand_id
1 'polypeptide(L)'
;MEEAVQAKSNKSSGDDEKVMRCGRGVGVWGLFAFADNTDKLLMVVAGVASCAHGVSFPLFLLIFQGVVQSMGSLMRDPATLVSEVSKVL
;
A
#
# COMPACT_ATOMS: atom_id res chain seq x y z
N MET A 1 -11.31 7.30 -27.38
CA MET A 1 -10.03 7.90 -26.95
C MET A 1 -10.06 9.35 -27.39
N GLU A 2 -9.61 10.24 -26.50
CA GLU A 2 -9.18 11.61 -26.77
C GLU A 2 -10.23 12.71 -27.02
N GLU A 3 -10.26 13.66 -26.07
CA GLU A 3 -10.44 15.12 -26.18
C GLU A 3 -10.14 15.63 -24.74
N ALA A 4 -8.93 16.08 -24.41
CA ALA A 4 -8.29 17.37 -24.71
C ALA A 4 -8.81 18.55 -23.86
N VAL A 5 -7.88 19.48 -23.57
CA VAL A 5 -7.99 20.77 -22.82
C VAL A 5 -7.49 20.69 -21.37
N GLN A 6 -6.17 20.67 -21.13
CA GLN A 6 -5.19 21.78 -21.15
C GLN A 6 -5.29 22.78 -19.99
N ALA A 7 -4.20 22.88 -19.22
CA ALA A 7 -3.51 24.16 -19.03
C ALA A 7 -2.03 23.92 -18.70
N LYS A 8 -1.17 24.28 -19.65
CA LYS A 8 0.26 24.52 -19.46
C LYS A 8 0.49 25.50 -18.31
N SER A 9 1.47 25.22 -17.46
CA SER A 9 2.41 26.24 -17.03
C SER A 9 3.81 25.73 -17.36
N ASN A 10 4.45 26.43 -18.30
CA ASN A 10 5.76 26.09 -18.83
C ASN A 10 6.72 27.24 -18.47
N LYS A 11 7.90 26.83 -17.99
CA LYS A 11 9.20 27.46 -18.17
C LYS A 11 9.70 28.51 -17.17
N SER A 12 10.90 28.18 -16.67
CA SER A 12 12.08 29.02 -16.46
C SER A 12 12.30 29.66 -15.09
N SER A 13 13.24 29.10 -14.34
CA SER A 13 14.56 29.72 -14.04
C SER A 13 15.37 28.67 -13.25
N GLY A 14 16.62 28.34 -13.56
CA GLY A 14 17.67 29.19 -14.11
C GLY A 14 18.32 29.95 -12.95
N ASP A 15 19.31 29.30 -12.32
CA ASP A 15 20.31 29.85 -11.39
C ASP A 15 19.85 30.38 -10.02
N ASP A 16 19.80 29.48 -9.03
CA ASP A 16 20.03 29.84 -7.62
C ASP A 16 21.11 28.90 -7.05
N GLU A 17 22.35 29.34 -7.26
CA GLU A 17 23.47 29.25 -6.33
C GLU A 17 23.62 27.97 -5.49
N LYS A 18 24.65 27.20 -5.87
CA LYS A 18 25.33 26.21 -5.04
C LYS A 18 25.95 26.86 -3.79
N VAL A 19 25.14 27.25 -2.80
CA VAL A 19 25.63 27.23 -1.42
C VAL A 19 25.48 25.81 -0.93
N MET A 20 26.51 25.00 -1.18
CA MET A 20 26.74 23.78 -0.44
C MET A 20 27.05 24.21 1.01
N ARG A 21 26.02 24.65 1.75
CA ARG A 21 26.10 24.59 3.20
C ARG A 21 26.30 23.11 3.45
N CYS A 22 27.44 22.76 4.05
CA CYS A 22 27.56 21.53 4.81
C CYS A 22 26.53 21.66 5.94
N GLY A 23 25.25 21.48 5.57
CA GLY A 23 24.10 21.56 6.44
C GLY A 23 24.29 20.40 7.37
N ARG A 24 24.77 20.71 8.57
CA ARG A 24 25.04 19.73 9.61
C ARG A 24 23.72 18.99 9.81
N GLY A 25 23.63 17.77 9.28
CA GLY A 25 22.43 16.96 9.35
C GLY A 25 22.09 16.83 10.82
N VAL A 26 21.00 17.46 11.24
CA VAL A 26 20.50 17.25 12.59
C VAL A 26 20.11 15.79 12.69
N GLY A 27 20.50 15.13 13.79
CA GLY A 27 20.10 13.75 14.00
C GLY A 27 18.58 13.64 13.93
N VAL A 28 18.06 12.48 13.50
CA VAL A 28 16.59 12.25 13.36
C VAL A 28 15.81 12.58 14.63
N TRP A 29 16.44 12.45 15.79
CA TRP A 29 15.91 12.83 17.11
C TRP A 29 15.76 14.34 17.30
N GLY A 30 16.58 15.15 16.64
CA GLY A 30 16.51 16.61 16.66
C GLY A 30 15.30 17.18 15.92
N LEU A 31 14.75 16.46 14.93
CA LEU A 31 13.51 16.86 14.26
C LEU A 31 12.28 16.75 15.17
N PHE A 32 12.33 15.84 16.15
CA PHE A 32 11.25 15.62 17.12
C PHE A 32 11.48 16.31 18.46
N ALA A 33 12.54 17.12 18.59
CA ALA A 33 12.91 17.76 19.86
C ALA A 33 11.84 18.73 20.37
N PHE A 34 11.04 19.30 19.48
CA PHE A 34 9.93 20.21 19.81
C PHE A 34 8.54 19.53 19.74
N ALA A 35 8.48 18.22 19.46
CA ALA A 35 7.20 17.52 19.36
C ALA A 35 6.54 17.40 20.75
N ASP A 36 5.33 17.92 20.86
CA ASP A 36 4.52 17.81 22.07
C ASP A 36 4.10 16.35 22.33
N ASN A 37 3.63 16.07 23.54
CA ASN A 37 3.21 14.71 23.92
C ASN A 37 2.12 14.16 22.97
N THR A 38 1.29 15.03 22.42
CA THR A 38 0.29 14.71 21.39
C THR A 38 0.95 14.24 20.09
N ASP A 39 1.91 14.99 19.54
CA ASP A 39 2.58 14.65 18.28
C ASP A 39 3.37 13.35 18.36
N LYS A 40 3.96 13.06 19.53
CA LYS A 40 4.62 11.77 19.81
C LYS A 40 3.63 10.61 19.82
N LEU A 41 2.44 10.81 20.39
CA LEU A 41 1.39 9.80 20.42
C LEU A 41 0.82 9.55 19.02
N LEU A 42 0.61 10.61 18.23
CA LEU A 42 0.21 10.49 16.83
C LEU A 42 1.25 9.75 16.00
N MET A 43 2.56 10.00 16.19
CA MET A 43 3.63 9.29 15.49
C MET A 43 3.62 7.78 15.74
N VAL A 44 3.40 7.36 16.99
CA VAL A 44 3.33 5.93 17.34
C VAL A 44 2.07 5.29 16.74
N VAL A 45 0.92 5.94 16.88
CA VAL A 45 -0.35 5.43 16.33
C VAL A 45 -0.27 5.32 14.81
N ALA A 46 0.25 6.34 14.13
CA ALA A 46 0.44 6.33 12.69
C ALA A 46 1.44 5.26 12.24
N GLY A 47 2.53 5.05 12.98
CA GLY A 47 3.50 3.98 12.71
C GLY A 47 2.86 2.60 12.77
N VAL A 48 2.13 2.30 13.85
CA VAL A 48 1.43 1.00 14.01
C VAL A 48 0.36 0.82 12.93
N ALA A 49 -0.42 1.87 12.65
CA ALA A 49 -1.46 1.85 11.61
C ALA A 49 -0.86 1.62 10.22
N SER A 50 0.28 2.25 9.91
CA SER A 50 0.99 2.07 8.64
C SER A 50 1.55 0.66 8.49
N CYS A 51 2.09 0.07 9.57
CA CYS A 51 2.53 -1.33 9.56
C CYS A 51 1.37 -2.29 9.30
N ALA A 52 0.25 -2.12 10.00
CA ALA A 52 -0.93 -2.96 9.80
C ALA A 52 -1.49 -2.81 8.37
N HIS A 53 -1.53 -1.58 7.85
CA HIS A 53 -1.98 -1.33 6.48
C HIS A 53 -0.98 -1.86 5.43
N GLY A 54 0.33 -1.81 5.69
CA GLY A 54 1.34 -2.34 4.78
C GLY A 54 1.31 -3.87 4.67
N VAL A 55 0.97 -4.57 5.76
CA VAL A 55 0.88 -6.04 5.81
C VAL A 55 -0.46 -6.57 5.28
N SER A 56 -1.47 -5.72 5.12
CA SER A 56 -2.81 -6.14 4.67
C SER A 56 -2.80 -6.78 3.28
N PHE A 57 -1.96 -6.28 2.35
CA PHE A 57 -1.88 -6.82 0.99
C PHE A 57 -1.20 -8.21 0.94
N PRO A 58 -0.03 -8.44 1.56
CA PRO A 58 0.52 -9.79 1.73
C PRO A 58 -0.45 -10.76 2.41
N LEU A 59 -1.13 -10.33 3.47
CA LEU A 59 -2.08 -11.16 4.21
C LEU A 59 -3.31 -11.52 3.35
N PHE A 60 -3.83 -10.56 2.58
CA PHE A 60 -4.92 -10.78 1.64
C PHE A 60 -4.56 -11.85 0.61
N LEU A 61 -3.36 -11.78 0.03
CA LEU A 61 -2.88 -12.78 -0.93
C LEU A 61 -2.78 -14.18 -0.30
N LEU A 62 -2.36 -14.28 0.96
CA LEU A 62 -2.28 -15.57 1.66
C LEU A 62 -3.65 -16.20 1.89
N ILE A 63 -4.68 -15.41 2.20
CA ILE A 63 -6.03 -15.96 2.39
C ILE A 63 -6.66 -16.27 1.03
N PHE A 64 -6.46 -15.37 0.06
CA PHE A 64 -6.96 -15.51 -1.30
C PHE A 64 -6.41 -16.77 -1.99
N GLN A 65 -5.19 -17.19 -1.67
CA GLN A 65 -4.63 -18.46 -2.16
C GLN A 65 -5.53 -19.66 -1.85
N GLY A 66 -6.12 -19.71 -0.65
CA GLY A 66 -6.96 -20.81 -0.21
C GLY A 66 -8.31 -20.81 -0.92
N VAL A 67 -8.86 -19.61 -1.17
CA VAL A 67 -10.06 -19.43 -1.98
C VAL A 67 -9.82 -19.92 -3.40
N VAL A 68 -8.71 -19.52 -4.03
CA VAL A 68 -8.34 -19.95 -5.38
C VAL A 68 -8.16 -21.47 -5.44
N GLN A 69 -7.49 -22.07 -4.45
CA GLN A 69 -7.32 -23.53 -4.38
C GLN A 69 -8.67 -24.25 -4.28
N SER A 70 -9.61 -23.74 -3.49
CA SER A 70 -10.96 -24.32 -3.34
C SER A 70 -11.78 -24.21 -4.62
N MET A 71 -11.65 -23.11 -5.37
CA MET A 71 -12.30 -22.97 -6.68
C MET A 71 -11.67 -23.92 -7.70
N GLY A 72 -10.36 -24.08 -7.67
CA GLY A 72 -9.62 -25.02 -8.52
C GLY A 72 -10.00 -26.48 -8.27
N SER A 73 -10.18 -26.90 -7.02
CA SER A 73 -10.64 -28.27 -6.70
C SER A 73 -12.06 -28.54 -7.18
N LEU A 74 -12.93 -27.53 -7.14
CA LEU A 74 -14.32 -27.65 -7.62
C LEU A 74 -14.39 -27.84 -9.15
N MET A 75 -13.45 -27.24 -9.88
CA MET A 75 -13.33 -27.40 -11.33
C MET A 75 -12.62 -28.71 -11.74
N ARG A 76 -11.83 -29.31 -10.84
CA ARG A 76 -11.04 -30.52 -11.10
C ARG A 76 -11.83 -31.83 -10.93
N ASP A 77 -12.91 -31.81 -10.14
CA ASP A 77 -13.78 -32.96 -9.85
C ASP A 77 -15.24 -32.78 -10.32
N PRO A 78 -15.49 -32.44 -11.60
CA PRO A 78 -16.85 -32.29 -12.11
C PRO A 78 -17.62 -33.62 -12.12
N ALA A 79 -16.91 -34.76 -12.25
CA ALA A 79 -17.51 -36.09 -12.25
C ALA A 79 -18.14 -36.44 -10.88
N THR A 80 -17.48 -36.05 -9.80
CA THR A 80 -17.96 -36.31 -8.44
C THR A 80 -19.15 -35.41 -8.09
N LEU A 81 -19.13 -34.14 -8.53
CA LEU A 81 -20.26 -33.21 -8.35
C LEU A 81 -21.52 -33.65 -9.11
N VAL A 82 -21.39 -34.11 -10.35
CA VAL A 82 -22.56 -34.58 -11.12
C VAL A 82 -23.10 -35.89 -10.53
N SER A 83 -22.24 -36.75 -9.99
CA SER A 83 -22.65 -38.01 -9.34
C SER A 83 -23.32 -37.83 -7.98
N GLU A 84 -22.95 -36.81 -7.21
CA GLU A 84 -23.63 -36.43 -5.96
C GLU A 84 -25.02 -35.91 -6.27
N VAL A 85 -25.15 -34.97 -7.22
CA VAL A 85 -26.44 -34.39 -7.59
C VAL A 85 -27.37 -35.42 -8.23
N SER A 86 -26.85 -36.38 -9.00
CA SER A 86 -27.65 -37.48 -9.56
C SER A 86 -28.02 -38.56 -8.55
N LYS A 87 -27.49 -38.52 -7.32
CA LYS A 87 -27.82 -39.48 -6.25
C LYS A 87 -28.93 -38.97 -5.35
N VAL A 88 -29.17 -37.65 -5.34
CA VAL A 88 -30.27 -37.00 -4.60
C VAL A 88 -31.52 -36.77 -5.48
N LEU A 89 -31.42 -37.04 -6.78
CA LEU A 89 -32.49 -36.95 -7.78
C LEU A 89 -32.95 -38.37 -8.17
#